data_AF-A0A1M5NWZ6-F1
#
_entry.id   AF-A0A1M5NWZ6-F1
#
_cell.length_a   1.000
_cell.length_b   1.000
_cell.length_c   1.000
_cell.angle_alpha   90.00
_cell.angle_beta   90.00
_cell.angle_gamma   90.00
#
_symmetry.space_group_name_H-M   'P 1'
#
loop_
_entity.id
_entity.type
_entity.pdbx_description
1 polymer ?
#
loop_
_entity_poly.entity_id
_entity_poly.type
_entity_poly.pdbx_seq_one_letter_code
_entity_poly.pdbx_strand_id
1 'polypeptide(L)'
;MLQSDDVGGAPLLDFEAWRALLRSNCGRDVEVTAPNAFAGWRRPFNVCGLEATSVKIRWGSADPGCSDHRVERYRDVRCDGADHYLIIFQVAGQTAMTQMDQEALLAVGDVALVDAARPVTYLFSGEWLTLRLPRKSVRSHFGFEPQGGVGRQRTRASRLLFDLIRNADMEAASPSADIYMQFAVYDLVGALFAPSDPRSLARGSDKLFQRICGVIKDGFSDPDFGPVEVAAEAGVSLRYVQKLLTERGTTCSEFIYSSRLDHAAHLLRRRALLGTGEPLSEIAYACGFRDYAHFARRFRKRFGYSPRWTAP
;
A
#
# COMPACT_ATOMS: atom_id res chain seq x y z
N MET A 1 20.91 -36.62 20.74
CA MET A 1 21.84 -35.56 21.19
C MET A 1 21.16 -34.24 20.83
N LEU A 2 20.50 -33.65 21.81
CA LEU A 2 19.76 -32.40 21.72
C LEU A 2 20.76 -31.23 21.70
N GLN A 3 20.72 -30.38 20.68
CA GLN A 3 21.30 -29.02 20.58
C GLN A 3 21.16 -28.60 19.11
N SER A 4 20.54 -27.49 18.71
CA SER A 4 20.21 -26.25 19.40
C SER A 4 18.87 -25.73 18.85
N ASP A 5 17.87 -25.65 19.72
CA ASP A 5 16.77 -24.70 19.55
C ASP A 5 17.38 -23.31 19.79
N ASP A 6 17.93 -22.69 18.75
CA ASP A 6 18.34 -21.29 18.80
C ASP A 6 17.05 -20.45 18.79
N VAL A 7 16.44 -20.37 19.96
CA VAL A 7 15.34 -19.48 20.29
C VAL A 7 15.92 -18.07 20.17
N GLY A 8 15.56 -17.37 19.10
CA GLY A 8 15.89 -15.95 18.90
C GLY A 8 15.18 -15.05 19.91
N GLY A 9 15.49 -15.21 21.21
CA GLY A 9 15.08 -14.37 22.34
C GLY A 9 13.58 -14.27 22.63
N ALA A 10 12.70 -14.87 21.82
CA ALA A 10 11.26 -14.73 21.99
C ALA A 10 10.71 -15.67 23.07
N PRO A 11 9.88 -15.18 24.01
CA PRO A 11 9.28 -16.02 25.04
C PRO A 11 8.32 -17.05 24.42
N LEU A 12 8.32 -18.26 24.99
CA LEU A 12 7.33 -19.29 24.64
C LEU A 12 5.93 -18.83 25.07
N LEU A 13 4.97 -19.03 24.17
CA LEU A 13 3.56 -18.77 24.40
C LEU A 13 2.88 -20.05 24.90
N ASP A 14 2.02 -19.91 25.90
CA ASP A 14 1.00 -20.91 26.20
C ASP A 14 -0.20 -20.77 25.24
N PHE A 15 -1.15 -21.71 25.31
CA PHE A 15 -2.29 -21.74 24.39
C PHE A 15 -3.23 -20.53 24.56
N GLU A 16 -3.41 -20.00 25.76
CA GLU A 16 -4.27 -18.84 26.00
C GLU A 16 -3.61 -17.53 25.51
N ALA A 17 -2.31 -17.37 25.73
CA ALA A 17 -1.52 -16.27 25.16
C ALA A 17 -1.51 -16.32 23.62
N TRP A 18 -1.43 -17.51 23.04
CA TRP A 18 -1.58 -17.74 21.61
C TRP A 18 -2.98 -17.36 21.11
N ARG A 19 -4.04 -17.77 21.82
CA ARG A 19 -5.42 -17.42 21.47
C ARG A 19 -5.68 -15.92 21.57
N ALA A 20 -5.15 -15.25 22.60
CA ALA A 20 -5.24 -13.80 22.75
C ALA A 20 -4.52 -13.05 21.62
N LEU A 21 -3.40 -13.59 21.15
CA LEU A 21 -2.62 -13.06 20.02
C LEU A 21 -3.31 -13.27 18.68
N LEU A 22 -3.92 -14.44 18.46
CA LEU A 22 -4.80 -14.64 17.31
C LEU A 22 -5.95 -13.65 17.35
N ARG A 23 -6.52 -13.37 18.52
CA ARG A 23 -7.57 -12.35 18.65
C ARG A 23 -7.07 -10.93 18.34
N SER A 24 -5.84 -10.57 18.72
CA SER A 24 -5.29 -9.25 18.41
C SER A 24 -5.00 -9.07 16.91
N ASN A 25 -4.60 -10.14 16.23
CA ASN A 25 -4.21 -10.10 14.81
C ASN A 25 -5.37 -10.42 13.86
N CYS A 26 -6.32 -11.24 14.28
CA CYS A 26 -7.41 -11.77 13.47
C CYS A 26 -8.81 -11.36 13.97
N GLY A 27 -8.91 -10.52 15.01
CA GLY A 27 -10.20 -10.03 15.54
C GLY A 27 -10.77 -10.88 16.67
N ARG A 28 -11.84 -10.41 17.32
CA ARG A 28 -12.35 -11.02 18.57
C ARG A 28 -13.01 -12.39 18.38
N ASP A 29 -13.63 -12.61 17.23
CA ASP A 29 -14.38 -13.82 16.87
C ASP A 29 -13.48 -14.86 16.18
N VAL A 30 -12.46 -15.31 16.91
CA VAL A 30 -11.57 -16.39 16.48
C VAL A 30 -11.87 -17.64 17.31
N GLU A 31 -12.38 -18.67 16.63
CA GLU A 31 -12.46 -20.02 17.19
C GLU A 31 -11.18 -20.79 16.87
N VAL A 32 -10.58 -21.35 17.93
CA VAL A 32 -9.38 -22.18 17.84
C VAL A 32 -9.68 -23.46 18.60
N THR A 33 -9.62 -24.60 17.92
CA THR A 33 -9.74 -25.90 18.58
C THR A 33 -8.53 -26.12 19.49
N ALA A 34 -8.78 -26.29 20.80
CA ALA A 34 -7.72 -26.49 21.78
C ALA A 34 -6.94 -27.78 21.51
N PRO A 35 -5.60 -27.72 21.38
CA PRO A 35 -4.78 -28.91 21.22
C PRO A 35 -4.57 -29.62 22.56
N ASN A 36 -4.15 -30.88 22.49
CA ASN A 36 -3.73 -31.64 23.67
C ASN A 36 -2.36 -31.16 24.22
N ALA A 37 -1.53 -30.54 23.38
CA ALA A 37 -0.30 -29.88 23.77
C ALA A 37 0.05 -28.75 22.78
N PHE A 38 0.53 -27.62 23.31
CA PHE A 38 0.91 -26.44 22.54
C PHE A 38 2.29 -25.94 22.97
N ALA A 39 3.15 -25.69 22.00
CA ALA A 39 4.35 -24.87 22.18
C ALA A 39 4.51 -23.96 20.97
N GLY A 40 4.70 -22.66 21.20
CA GLY A 40 4.94 -21.73 20.11
C GLY A 40 5.61 -20.46 20.58
N TRP A 41 6.05 -19.65 19.64
CA TRP A 41 6.58 -18.32 19.91
C TRP A 41 6.11 -17.33 18.84
N ARG A 42 6.10 -16.06 19.23
CA ARG A 42 5.86 -14.92 18.35
C ARG A 42 6.98 -13.91 18.51
N ARG A 43 7.45 -13.40 17.38
CA ARG A 43 8.42 -12.32 17.34
C ARG A 43 7.91 -11.21 16.41
N PRO A 44 7.40 -10.08 16.95
CA PRO A 44 7.08 -8.91 16.16
C PRO A 44 8.37 -8.17 15.77
N PHE A 45 8.39 -7.58 14.58
CA PHE A 45 9.47 -6.74 14.08
C PHE A 45 8.95 -5.76 13.04
N ASN A 46 9.80 -4.85 12.58
CA ASN A 46 9.43 -3.84 11.59
C ASN A 46 10.15 -4.11 10.27
N VAL A 47 9.44 -3.89 9.16
CA VAL A 47 10.00 -3.99 7.81
C VAL A 47 9.69 -2.68 7.09
N CYS A 48 10.67 -1.78 7.03
CA CYS A 48 10.54 -0.49 6.32
C CYS A 48 9.28 0.30 6.73
N GLY A 49 9.03 0.41 8.04
CA GLY A 49 7.85 1.08 8.59
C GLY A 49 6.57 0.24 8.61
N LEU A 50 6.59 -1.02 8.14
CA LEU A 50 5.45 -1.94 8.18
C LEU A 50 5.57 -2.93 9.33
N GLU A 51 4.44 -3.24 9.97
CA GLU A 51 4.39 -4.26 11.02
C GLU A 51 4.55 -5.66 10.41
N ALA A 52 5.54 -6.40 10.91
CA ALA A 52 5.75 -7.79 10.57
C ALA A 52 5.76 -8.65 11.83
N THR A 53 5.46 -9.93 11.66
CA THR A 53 5.49 -10.89 12.77
C THR A 53 5.90 -12.25 12.26
N SER A 54 6.88 -12.84 12.93
CA SER A 54 7.25 -14.24 12.78
C SER A 54 6.55 -15.06 13.85
N VAL A 55 5.96 -16.18 13.44
CA VAL A 55 5.22 -17.08 14.31
C VAL A 55 5.67 -18.50 14.02
N LYS A 56 5.96 -19.25 15.09
CA LYS A 56 6.17 -20.69 15.02
C LYS A 56 5.29 -21.36 16.04
N ILE A 57 4.59 -22.39 15.63
CA ILE A 57 3.86 -23.25 16.54
C ILE A 57 4.14 -24.71 16.26
N ARG A 58 4.14 -25.49 17.33
CA ARG A 58 4.20 -26.94 17.35
C ARG A 58 3.05 -27.41 18.21
N TRP A 59 2.15 -28.16 17.59
CA TRP A 59 1.13 -28.90 18.30
C TRP A 59 1.72 -30.24 18.75
N GLY A 60 1.46 -30.66 19.99
CA GLY A 60 1.83 -31.99 20.45
C GLY A 60 0.79 -33.01 20.00
N SER A 61 1.23 -34.07 19.32
CA SER A 61 0.37 -35.13 18.81
C SER A 61 -0.18 -35.99 19.95
N ALA A 62 -1.49 -36.21 19.98
CA ALA A 62 -2.03 -37.43 20.58
C ALA A 62 -2.72 -38.34 19.55
N ASP A 63 -3.00 -37.86 18.33
CA ASP A 63 -3.66 -38.67 17.31
C ASP A 63 -3.14 -38.34 15.89
N PRO A 64 -2.61 -39.31 15.13
CA PRO A 64 -2.12 -39.12 13.75
C PRO A 64 -3.21 -38.69 12.75
N GLY A 65 -4.49 -38.71 13.13
CA GLY A 65 -5.63 -38.27 12.32
C GLY A 65 -6.18 -36.89 12.68
N CYS A 66 -5.66 -36.23 13.72
CA CYS A 66 -6.14 -34.93 14.21
C CYS A 66 -5.03 -33.88 14.14
N SER A 67 -4.45 -33.69 12.95
CA SER A 67 -3.34 -32.76 12.71
C SER A 67 -3.77 -31.36 12.24
N ASP A 68 -5.06 -31.17 12.00
CA ASP A 68 -5.59 -29.99 11.31
C ASP A 68 -6.36 -29.10 12.28
N HIS A 69 -5.64 -28.15 12.87
CA HIS A 69 -6.24 -27.14 13.75
C HIS A 69 -6.84 -26.01 12.92
N ARG A 70 -8.18 -26.02 12.87
CA ARG A 70 -8.99 -25.02 12.19
C ARG A 70 -9.06 -23.75 13.01
N VAL A 71 -8.54 -22.67 12.46
CA VAL A 71 -8.84 -21.32 12.89
C VAL A 71 -9.92 -20.79 11.97
N GLU A 72 -11.13 -20.67 12.50
CA GLU A 72 -12.22 -20.04 11.77
C GLU A 72 -12.38 -18.61 12.22
N ARG A 73 -12.32 -17.70 11.25
CA ARG A 73 -12.68 -16.31 11.48
C ARG A 73 -14.08 -16.07 10.94
N TYR A 74 -15.02 -15.94 11.86
CA TYR A 74 -16.38 -15.54 11.56
C TYR A 74 -16.57 -14.05 11.95
N ARG A 75 -17.07 -13.22 11.02
CA ARG A 75 -17.81 -11.95 11.27
C ARG A 75 -17.04 -10.59 11.32
N ASP A 76 -17.81 -9.53 11.63
CA ASP A 76 -18.05 -8.25 10.93
C ASP A 76 -16.92 -7.19 10.97
N VAL A 77 -16.58 -6.59 9.82
CA VAL A 77 -15.50 -5.57 9.64
C VAL A 77 -15.68 -4.35 10.54
N ARG A 78 -16.93 -4.02 10.89
CA ARG A 78 -17.29 -2.79 11.60
C ARG A 78 -16.87 -2.78 13.08
N CYS A 79 -16.56 -3.92 13.69
CA CYS A 79 -16.36 -3.99 15.14
C CYS A 79 -14.89 -3.88 15.59
N ASP A 80 -13.91 -4.25 14.76
CA ASP A 80 -12.51 -4.44 15.18
C ASP A 80 -11.48 -3.53 14.49
N GLY A 81 -11.88 -2.68 13.54
CA GLY A 81 -10.96 -1.72 12.88
C GLY A 81 -9.88 -2.37 12.00
N ALA A 82 -10.05 -3.63 11.62
CA ALA A 82 -9.10 -4.40 10.81
C ALA A 82 -9.18 -4.04 9.30
N ASP A 83 -8.86 -2.79 8.95
CA ASP A 83 -8.82 -2.31 7.56
C ASP A 83 -7.43 -2.44 6.92
N HIS A 84 -6.97 -3.67 6.76
CA HIS A 84 -5.65 -3.99 6.19
C HIS A 84 -5.65 -5.32 5.43
N TYR A 85 -4.60 -5.53 4.66
CA TYR A 85 -4.24 -6.83 4.10
C TYR A 85 -3.12 -7.46 4.90
N LEU A 86 -3.07 -8.79 4.92
CA LEU A 86 -1.97 -9.57 5.48
C LEU A 86 -1.30 -10.37 4.36
N ILE A 87 0.00 -10.22 4.24
CA ILE A 87 0.82 -11.15 3.49
C ILE A 87 1.24 -12.27 4.43
N ILE A 88 1.10 -13.52 4.01
CA ILE A 88 1.52 -14.70 4.77
C ILE A 88 2.55 -15.46 3.94
N PHE A 89 3.73 -15.70 4.50
CA PHE A 89 4.78 -16.53 3.92
C PHE A 89 4.98 -17.80 4.75
N GLN A 90 4.92 -18.96 4.11
CA GLN A 90 5.22 -20.22 4.77
C GLN A 90 6.74 -20.42 4.89
N VAL A 91 7.27 -20.56 6.10
CA VAL A 91 8.71 -20.79 6.36
C VAL A 91 9.00 -22.27 6.60
N ALA A 92 8.16 -22.95 7.37
CA ALA A 92 8.26 -24.38 7.65
C ALA A 92 6.87 -24.98 7.85
N GLY A 93 6.64 -26.23 7.42
CA GLY A 93 5.30 -26.83 7.46
C GLY A 93 4.41 -26.35 6.31
N GLN A 94 3.10 -26.31 6.53
CA GLN A 94 2.10 -25.97 5.52
C GLN A 94 0.94 -25.19 6.12
N THR A 95 0.31 -24.37 5.28
CA THR A 95 -0.94 -23.66 5.60
C THR A 95 -1.97 -23.90 4.51
N ALA A 96 -3.13 -24.47 4.85
CA ALA A 96 -4.32 -24.36 4.03
C ALA A 96 -5.16 -23.17 4.48
N MET A 97 -5.72 -22.42 3.54
CA MET A 97 -6.61 -21.31 3.84
C MET A 97 -7.80 -21.27 2.88
N THR A 98 -8.94 -20.81 3.38
CA THR A 98 -10.15 -20.60 2.59
C THR A 98 -10.69 -19.20 2.85
N GLN A 99 -10.81 -18.37 1.81
CA GLN A 99 -11.37 -17.01 1.88
C GLN A 99 -12.08 -16.65 0.57
N MET A 100 -13.31 -16.14 0.66
CA MET A 100 -14.12 -15.74 -0.52
C MET A 100 -14.25 -16.85 -1.58
N ASP A 101 -14.58 -18.07 -1.14
CA ASP A 101 -14.66 -19.28 -1.97
C ASP A 101 -13.36 -19.65 -2.72
N GLN A 102 -12.23 -19.04 -2.33
CA GLN A 102 -10.90 -19.40 -2.81
C GLN A 102 -10.21 -20.26 -1.76
N GLU A 103 -9.68 -21.39 -2.19
CA GLU A 103 -8.82 -22.25 -1.40
C GLU A 103 -7.38 -22.09 -1.84
N ALA A 104 -6.46 -21.98 -0.88
CA ALA A 104 -5.04 -21.96 -1.15
C ALA A 104 -4.30 -22.86 -0.17
N LEU A 105 -3.42 -23.70 -0.71
CA LEU A 105 -2.47 -24.49 0.04
C LEU A 105 -1.07 -23.90 -0.16
N LEU A 106 -0.46 -23.47 0.94
CA LEU A 106 0.86 -22.86 0.98
C LEU A 106 1.87 -23.88 1.47
N ALA A 107 2.79 -24.25 0.59
CA ALA A 107 4.00 -24.98 0.95
C ALA A 107 5.11 -23.98 1.33
N VAL A 108 6.20 -24.48 1.92
CA VAL A 108 7.38 -23.67 2.25
C VAL A 108 7.81 -22.79 1.06
N GLY A 109 7.97 -21.49 1.30
CA GLY A 109 8.34 -20.49 0.30
C GLY A 109 7.18 -19.91 -0.52
N ASP A 110 5.96 -20.41 -0.33
CA ASP A 110 4.77 -19.82 -0.94
C ASP A 110 4.28 -18.61 -0.14
N VAL A 111 3.53 -17.75 -0.84
CA VAL A 111 2.99 -16.51 -0.29
C VAL A 111 1.51 -16.38 -0.57
N ALA A 112 0.75 -15.88 0.40
CA ALA A 112 -0.66 -15.56 0.26
C ALA A 112 -0.93 -14.10 0.58
N LEU A 113 -1.96 -13.54 -0.07
CA LEU A 113 -2.59 -12.30 0.35
C LEU A 113 -3.94 -12.62 0.99
N VAL A 114 -4.13 -12.15 2.22
CA VAL A 114 -5.41 -12.26 2.93
C VAL A 114 -6.00 -10.87 3.11
N ASP A 115 -7.27 -10.72 2.76
CA ASP A 115 -8.06 -9.55 3.13
C ASP A 115 -8.49 -9.69 4.61
N ALA A 116 -7.89 -8.88 5.50
CA ALA A 116 -8.21 -8.94 6.93
C ALA A 116 -9.55 -8.28 7.28
N ALA A 117 -10.29 -7.73 6.31
CA ALA A 117 -11.67 -7.30 6.45
C ALA A 117 -12.66 -8.35 5.90
N ARG A 118 -12.23 -9.58 5.63
CA ARG A 118 -13.12 -10.65 5.18
C ARG A 118 -12.96 -11.90 6.05
N PRO A 119 -14.01 -12.71 6.21
CA PRO A 119 -13.90 -14.03 6.84
C PRO A 119 -12.83 -14.86 6.16
N VAL A 120 -12.12 -15.66 6.95
CA VAL A 120 -11.04 -16.55 6.48
C VAL A 120 -10.94 -17.73 7.42
N THR A 121 -10.74 -18.91 6.84
CA THR A 121 -10.41 -20.12 7.60
C THR A 121 -8.96 -20.46 7.34
N TYR A 122 -8.23 -20.86 8.38
CA TYR A 122 -6.87 -21.36 8.27
C TYR A 122 -6.73 -22.74 8.90
N LEU A 123 -5.87 -23.55 8.30
CA LEU A 123 -5.27 -24.74 8.88
C LEU A 123 -3.77 -24.57 8.71
N PHE A 124 -3.03 -24.31 9.78
CA PHE A 124 -1.59 -24.08 9.69
C PHE A 124 -0.78 -24.96 10.64
N SER A 125 0.42 -25.30 10.19
CA SER A 125 1.43 -26.02 10.96
C SER A 125 2.80 -25.41 10.68
N GLY A 126 3.66 -25.44 11.71
CA GLY A 126 5.06 -25.01 11.58
C GLY A 126 5.26 -23.51 11.77
N GLU A 127 5.98 -22.88 10.86
CA GLU A 127 6.51 -21.52 10.98
C GLU A 127 6.10 -20.68 9.78
N TRP A 128 5.69 -19.43 10.02
CA TRP A 128 5.35 -18.47 8.98
C TRP A 128 5.70 -17.04 9.37
N LEU A 129 5.81 -16.20 8.35
CA LEU A 129 5.97 -14.75 8.48
C LEU A 129 4.69 -14.07 8.03
N THR A 130 4.34 -12.99 8.71
CA THR A 130 3.25 -12.11 8.31
C THR A 130 3.76 -10.69 8.13
N LEU A 131 3.21 -9.99 7.13
CA LEU A 131 3.44 -8.56 6.92
C LEU A 131 2.10 -7.85 6.75
N ARG A 132 1.89 -6.79 7.52
CA ARG A 132 0.64 -6.02 7.54
C ARG A 132 0.72 -4.84 6.57
N LEU A 133 -0.27 -4.74 5.69
CA LEU A 133 -0.37 -3.70 4.67
C LEU A 133 -1.66 -2.88 4.88
N PRO A 134 -1.58 -1.60 5.29
CA PRO A 134 -2.76 -0.76 5.42
C PRO A 134 -3.54 -0.68 4.09
N ARG A 135 -4.88 -0.87 4.13
CA ARG A 135 -5.69 -0.92 2.90
C ARG A 135 -5.56 0.37 2.09
N LYS A 136 -5.59 1.53 2.76
CA LYS A 136 -5.43 2.84 2.11
C LYS A 136 -4.16 2.90 1.27
N SER A 137 -3.03 2.45 1.81
CA SER A 137 -1.73 2.44 1.12
C SER A 137 -1.71 1.46 -0.05
N VAL A 138 -2.29 0.26 0.11
CA VAL A 138 -2.43 -0.72 -0.96
C VAL A 138 -3.24 -0.16 -2.13
N ARG A 139 -4.43 0.37 -1.87
CA ARG A 139 -5.32 0.95 -2.89
C ARG A 139 -4.67 2.08 -3.64
N SER A 140 -4.00 2.94 -2.89
CA SER A 140 -3.30 4.07 -3.45
C SER A 140 -2.09 3.65 -4.28
N HIS A 141 -1.25 2.74 -3.79
CA HIS A 141 -0.05 2.33 -4.52
C HIS A 141 -0.37 1.47 -5.75
N PHE A 142 -1.38 0.60 -5.66
CA PHE A 142 -1.70 -0.34 -6.74
C PHE A 142 -2.60 0.27 -7.81
N GLY A 143 -3.44 1.25 -7.43
CA GLY A 143 -4.50 1.78 -8.30
C GLY A 143 -5.66 0.79 -8.53
N PHE A 144 -5.62 -0.39 -7.92
CA PHE A 144 -6.68 -1.39 -7.93
C PHE A 144 -6.83 -2.02 -6.53
N GLU A 145 -7.97 -2.67 -6.28
CA GLU A 145 -8.18 -3.46 -5.08
C GLU A 145 -7.73 -4.91 -5.37
N PRO A 146 -6.69 -5.43 -4.71
CA PRO A 146 -6.28 -6.81 -4.91
C PRO A 146 -7.31 -7.78 -4.31
N GLN A 147 -7.41 -8.97 -4.89
CA GLN A 147 -8.26 -10.03 -4.36
C GLN A 147 -7.53 -10.80 -3.25
N GLY A 148 -8.10 -10.83 -2.04
CA GLY A 148 -7.64 -11.69 -0.96
C GLY A 148 -7.96 -13.18 -1.19
N GLY A 149 -7.38 -14.07 -0.39
CA GLY A 149 -7.58 -15.51 -0.48
C GLY A 149 -6.76 -16.18 -1.59
N VAL A 150 -5.82 -15.45 -2.22
CA VAL A 150 -5.02 -15.95 -3.33
C VAL A 150 -3.62 -16.33 -2.84
N GLY A 151 -3.18 -17.54 -3.16
CA GLY A 151 -1.81 -18.02 -2.99
C GLY A 151 -0.98 -17.88 -4.28
N ARG A 152 0.32 -17.62 -4.15
CA ARG A 152 1.29 -17.57 -5.25
C ARG A 152 2.50 -18.43 -4.92
N GLN A 153 2.90 -19.25 -5.89
CA GLN A 153 4.03 -20.14 -5.76
C GLN A 153 5.33 -19.47 -6.20
N ARG A 154 6.32 -19.44 -5.31
CA ARG A 154 7.77 -19.18 -5.51
C ARG A 154 8.21 -18.35 -6.73
N THR A 155 7.53 -17.26 -7.03
CA THR A 155 7.93 -16.32 -8.10
C THR A 155 9.21 -15.56 -7.71
N ARG A 156 9.84 -14.85 -8.66
CA ARG A 156 10.97 -13.95 -8.37
C ARG A 156 10.59 -12.88 -7.33
N ALA A 157 9.39 -12.30 -7.46
CA ALA A 157 8.90 -11.29 -6.53
C ALA A 157 8.69 -11.86 -5.12
N SER A 158 8.18 -13.09 -4.99
CA SER A 158 7.99 -13.73 -3.69
C SER A 158 9.32 -13.99 -2.97
N ARG A 159 10.37 -14.41 -3.69
CA ARG A 159 11.70 -14.64 -3.11
C ARG A 159 12.33 -13.35 -2.61
N LEU A 160 12.31 -12.29 -3.42
CA LEU A 160 12.85 -10.98 -3.03
C LEU A 160 12.11 -10.42 -1.81
N LEU A 161 10.78 -10.50 -1.80
CA LEU A 161 9.98 -10.03 -0.67
C LEU A 161 10.23 -10.88 0.59
N PHE A 162 10.36 -12.19 0.45
CA PHE A 162 10.68 -13.09 1.55
C PHE A 162 12.03 -12.78 2.17
N ASP A 163 13.08 -12.60 1.35
CA ASP A 163 14.42 -12.28 1.85
C ASP A 163 14.47 -10.91 2.53
N LEU A 164 13.73 -9.92 2.00
CA LEU A 164 13.60 -8.59 2.62
C LEU A 164 12.95 -8.69 4.01
N ILE A 165 11.84 -9.44 4.14
CA ILE A 165 11.15 -9.60 5.43
C ILE A 165 12.01 -10.41 6.40
N ARG A 166 12.61 -11.52 5.96
CA ARG A 166 13.36 -12.42 6.83
C ARG A 166 14.61 -11.77 7.41
N ASN A 167 15.28 -10.91 6.67
CA ASN A 167 16.54 -10.30 7.07
C ASN A 167 16.40 -8.88 7.66
N ALA A 168 15.16 -8.41 7.90
CA ALA A 168 14.90 -7.04 8.33
C ALA A 168 15.62 -6.64 9.63
N ASP A 169 15.82 -7.58 10.56
CA ASP A 169 16.50 -7.32 11.83
C ASP A 169 18.03 -7.20 11.69
N MET A 170 18.59 -7.59 10.55
CA MET A 170 20.03 -7.52 10.29
C MET A 170 20.45 -6.18 9.67
N GLU A 171 19.50 -5.35 9.26
CA GLU A 171 19.75 -4.08 8.60
C GLU A 171 19.67 -2.90 9.57
N ALA A 172 20.61 -1.96 9.44
CA ALA A 172 20.55 -0.71 10.20
C ALA A 172 19.39 0.16 9.69
N ALA A 173 18.50 0.57 10.58
CA ALA A 173 17.38 1.43 10.23
C ALA A 173 17.87 2.76 9.60
N SER A 174 17.26 3.14 8.48
CA SER A 174 17.56 4.39 7.78
C SER A 174 16.25 5.01 7.33
N PRO A 175 15.69 5.98 8.08
CA PRO A 175 14.34 6.50 7.83
C PRO A 175 14.14 7.05 6.41
N SER A 176 15.19 7.61 5.82
CA SER A 176 15.15 8.11 4.43
C SER A 176 15.11 6.96 3.42
N ALA A 177 15.87 5.89 3.63
CA ALA A 177 15.85 4.71 2.77
C ALA A 177 14.57 3.88 2.96
N ASP A 178 14.05 3.81 4.20
CA ASP A 178 12.87 3.04 4.57
C ASP A 178 11.63 3.46 3.77
N ILE A 179 11.46 4.76 3.49
CA ILE A 179 10.37 5.24 2.64
C ILE A 179 10.45 4.64 1.24
N TYR A 180 11.64 4.61 0.63
CA TYR A 180 11.83 4.03 -0.69
C TYR A 180 11.70 2.50 -0.67
N MET A 181 12.20 1.85 0.38
CA MET A 181 12.11 0.41 0.55
C MET A 181 10.67 -0.04 0.81
N GLN A 182 9.87 0.74 1.53
CA GLN A 182 8.44 0.49 1.71
C GLN A 182 7.72 0.49 0.36
N PHE A 183 8.05 1.42 -0.54
CA PHE A 183 7.50 1.39 -1.91
C PHE A 183 7.96 0.17 -2.71
N ALA A 184 9.21 -0.28 -2.53
CA ALA A 184 9.69 -1.51 -3.16
C ALA A 184 8.92 -2.74 -2.65
N VAL A 185 8.59 -2.79 -1.36
CA VAL A 185 7.70 -3.82 -0.78
C VAL A 185 6.35 -3.80 -1.46
N TYR A 186 5.71 -2.63 -1.59
CA TYR A 186 4.45 -2.51 -2.29
C TYR A 186 4.54 -2.91 -3.77
N ASP A 187 5.61 -2.54 -4.48
CA ASP A 187 5.83 -2.95 -5.87
C ASP A 187 5.95 -4.47 -6.02
N LEU A 188 6.65 -5.15 -5.10
CA LEU A 188 6.77 -6.61 -5.08
C LEU A 188 5.43 -7.29 -4.79
N VAL A 189 4.65 -6.76 -3.85
CA VAL A 189 3.29 -7.26 -3.56
C VAL A 189 2.38 -7.03 -4.77
N GLY A 190 2.43 -5.86 -5.40
CA GLY A 190 1.71 -5.55 -6.62
C GLY A 190 2.05 -6.53 -7.75
N ALA A 191 3.33 -6.87 -7.93
CA ALA A 191 3.77 -7.86 -8.92
C ALA A 191 3.24 -9.28 -8.65
N LEU A 192 3.00 -9.64 -7.38
CA LEU A 192 2.44 -10.94 -7.00
C LEU A 192 0.93 -11.04 -7.21
N PHE A 193 0.20 -9.95 -6.92
CA PHE A 193 -1.26 -9.96 -6.83
C PHE A 193 -1.94 -9.03 -7.84
N ALA A 194 -1.20 -8.52 -8.82
CA ALA A 194 -1.77 -7.84 -9.97
C ALA A 194 -2.81 -8.73 -10.67
N PRO A 195 -3.95 -8.15 -11.11
CA PRO A 195 -4.92 -8.87 -11.92
C PRO A 195 -4.25 -9.44 -13.17
N SER A 196 -4.58 -10.68 -13.50
CA SER A 196 -4.07 -11.32 -14.73
C SER A 196 -4.65 -10.69 -16.00
N ASP A 197 -5.76 -9.93 -15.92
CA ASP A 197 -6.33 -9.17 -17.04
C ASP A 197 -5.67 -7.78 -17.14
N PRO A 198 -4.90 -7.50 -18.22
CA PRO A 198 -4.29 -6.19 -18.45
C PRO A 198 -5.29 -5.03 -18.47
N ARG A 199 -6.55 -5.30 -18.86
CA ARG A 199 -7.61 -4.27 -18.88
C ARG A 199 -7.99 -3.81 -17.48
N SER A 200 -7.87 -4.66 -16.48
CA SER A 200 -8.16 -4.31 -15.09
C SER A 200 -7.06 -3.43 -14.50
N LEU A 201 -5.79 -3.69 -14.86
CA LEU A 201 -4.65 -2.82 -14.53
C LEU A 201 -4.78 -1.44 -15.18
N ALA A 202 -5.10 -1.40 -16.48
CA ALA A 202 -5.31 -0.14 -17.21
C ALA A 202 -6.44 0.70 -16.58
N ARG A 203 -7.59 0.08 -16.27
CA ARG A 203 -8.72 0.75 -15.60
C ARG A 203 -8.34 1.31 -14.22
N GLY A 204 -7.51 0.61 -13.46
CA GLY A 204 -7.01 1.09 -12.17
C GLY A 204 -6.08 2.30 -12.30
N SER A 205 -5.10 2.19 -13.21
CA SER A 205 -4.20 3.30 -13.60
C SER A 205 -4.97 4.54 -14.04
N ASP A 206 -6.01 4.37 -14.86
CA ASP A 206 -6.81 5.49 -15.35
C ASP A 206 -7.64 6.15 -14.25
N LYS A 207 -8.28 5.36 -13.37
CA LYS A 207 -9.00 5.91 -12.21
C LYS A 207 -8.07 6.70 -11.30
N LEU A 208 -6.88 6.17 -11.04
CA LEU A 208 -5.91 6.86 -10.20
C LEU A 208 -5.37 8.13 -10.89
N PHE A 209 -5.09 8.06 -12.19
CA PHE A 209 -4.69 9.23 -12.96
C PHE A 209 -5.77 10.33 -12.90
N GLN A 210 -7.05 9.98 -13.03
CA GLN A 210 -8.15 10.94 -12.87
C GLN A 210 -8.20 11.53 -11.47
N ARG A 211 -7.94 10.72 -10.42
CA ARG A 211 -7.83 11.22 -9.05
C ARG A 211 -6.67 12.20 -8.89
N ILE A 212 -5.49 11.89 -9.42
CA ILE A 212 -4.31 12.79 -9.41
C ILE A 212 -4.64 14.10 -10.12
N CYS A 213 -5.28 14.03 -11.30
CA CYS A 213 -5.72 15.21 -12.03
C CYS A 213 -6.75 16.04 -11.23
N GLY A 214 -7.67 15.39 -10.50
CA GLY A 214 -8.62 16.05 -9.61
C GLY A 214 -7.91 16.80 -8.47
N VAL A 215 -7.04 16.09 -7.75
CA VAL A 215 -6.19 16.67 -6.68
C VAL A 215 -5.42 17.90 -7.18
N ILE A 216 -4.82 17.83 -8.38
CA ILE A 216 -4.13 18.98 -8.95
C ILE A 216 -5.07 20.14 -9.26
N LYS A 217 -6.27 19.86 -9.80
CA LYS A 217 -7.28 20.88 -10.11
C LYS A 217 -7.84 21.56 -8.85
N ASP A 218 -7.86 20.86 -7.73
CA ASP A 218 -8.36 21.42 -6.47
C ASP A 218 -7.28 22.24 -5.74
N GLY A 219 -6.00 21.86 -5.87
CA GLY A 219 -4.88 22.49 -5.16
C GLY A 219 -4.04 23.51 -5.95
N PHE A 220 -4.18 23.64 -7.27
CA PHE A 220 -3.21 24.39 -8.10
C PHE A 220 -2.99 25.85 -7.69
N SER A 221 -3.99 26.52 -7.10
CA SER A 221 -3.91 27.94 -6.75
C SER A 221 -3.03 28.20 -5.53
N ASP A 222 -2.74 27.19 -4.71
CA ASP A 222 -1.80 27.33 -3.59
C ASP A 222 -0.35 27.33 -4.13
N PRO A 223 0.45 28.38 -3.85
CA PRO A 223 1.86 28.45 -4.27
C PRO A 223 2.76 27.35 -3.70
N ASP A 224 2.40 26.78 -2.56
CA ASP A 224 3.14 25.72 -1.87
C ASP A 224 2.73 24.33 -2.32
N PHE A 225 1.66 24.22 -3.11
CA PHE A 225 1.17 22.97 -3.67
C PHE A 225 2.07 22.48 -4.81
N GLY A 226 2.71 21.33 -4.59
CA GLY A 226 3.65 20.71 -5.50
C GLY A 226 3.49 19.19 -5.58
N PRO A 227 4.46 18.50 -6.19
CA PRO A 227 4.38 17.05 -6.40
C PRO A 227 4.28 16.23 -5.12
N VAL A 228 4.85 16.70 -4.02
CA VAL A 228 4.82 16.01 -2.72
C VAL A 228 3.41 16.04 -2.14
N GLU A 229 2.76 17.20 -2.20
CA GLU A 229 1.39 17.44 -1.74
C GLU A 229 0.40 16.62 -2.59
N VAL A 230 0.57 16.64 -3.92
CA VAL A 230 -0.22 15.81 -4.84
C VAL A 230 -0.12 14.34 -4.49
N ALA A 231 1.09 13.85 -4.21
CA ALA A 231 1.32 12.45 -3.84
C ALA A 231 0.62 12.11 -2.50
N ALA A 232 0.80 12.97 -1.49
CA ALA A 232 0.18 12.79 -0.18
C ALA A 232 -1.36 12.76 -0.25
N GLU A 233 -1.96 13.66 -1.03
CA GLU A 233 -3.42 13.80 -1.14
C GLU A 233 -4.05 12.73 -2.06
N ALA A 234 -3.36 12.36 -3.15
CA ALA A 234 -3.70 11.17 -3.92
C ALA A 234 -3.44 9.86 -3.12
N GLY A 235 -2.72 9.97 -2.00
CA GLY A 235 -2.32 8.87 -1.12
C GLY A 235 -1.29 7.93 -1.72
N VAL A 236 -0.67 8.28 -2.85
CA VAL A 236 0.26 7.42 -3.59
C VAL A 236 1.70 7.91 -3.43
N SER A 237 2.68 7.10 -3.80
CA SER A 237 4.08 7.56 -3.78
C SER A 237 4.34 8.66 -4.80
N LEU A 238 5.24 9.60 -4.48
CA LEU A 238 5.69 10.62 -5.44
C LEU A 238 6.24 9.97 -6.72
N ARG A 239 6.97 8.86 -6.57
CA ARG A 239 7.49 8.08 -7.69
C ARG A 239 6.37 7.58 -8.61
N TYR A 240 5.25 7.13 -8.04
CA TYR A 240 4.13 6.62 -8.82
C TYR A 240 3.36 7.75 -9.51
N VAL A 241 3.18 8.90 -8.85
CA VAL A 241 2.67 10.13 -9.50
C VAL A 241 3.52 10.48 -10.72
N GLN A 242 4.85 10.54 -10.53
CA GLN A 242 5.79 10.86 -11.61
C GLN A 242 5.71 9.84 -12.74
N LYS A 243 5.69 8.54 -12.42
CA LYS A 243 5.56 7.46 -13.42
C LYS A 243 4.28 7.60 -14.24
N LEU A 244 3.12 7.74 -13.59
CA LEU A 244 1.82 7.81 -14.26
C LEU A 244 1.67 9.03 -15.17
N LEU A 245 2.23 10.17 -14.77
CA LEU A 245 2.22 11.40 -15.58
C LEU A 245 3.21 11.31 -16.74
N THR A 246 4.40 10.74 -16.51
CA THR A 246 5.43 10.58 -17.55
C THR A 246 4.99 9.61 -18.63
N GLU A 247 4.32 8.51 -18.26
CA GLU A 247 3.69 7.58 -19.21
C GLU A 247 2.64 8.27 -20.10
N ARG A 248 2.11 9.41 -19.67
CA ARG A 248 1.13 10.23 -20.38
C ARG A 248 1.75 11.52 -20.96
N GLY A 249 3.09 11.58 -21.03
CA GLY A 249 3.81 12.65 -21.71
C GLY A 249 3.92 13.97 -20.95
N THR A 250 3.69 13.98 -19.63
CA THR A 250 3.82 15.19 -18.81
C THR A 250 4.53 14.94 -17.48
N THR A 251 4.78 15.98 -16.72
CA THR A 251 5.29 15.88 -15.34
C THR A 251 4.28 16.50 -14.38
N CYS A 252 4.36 16.15 -13.10
CA CYS A 252 3.46 16.71 -12.08
C CYS A 252 3.56 18.23 -12.01
N SER A 253 4.78 18.76 -11.96
CA SER A 253 5.02 20.21 -11.96
C SER A 253 4.46 20.87 -13.22
N GLU A 254 4.66 20.29 -14.41
CA GLU A 254 4.15 20.88 -15.65
C GLU A 254 2.62 20.84 -15.75
N PHE A 255 1.98 19.79 -15.21
CA PHE A 255 0.53 19.71 -15.14
C PHE A 255 -0.07 20.74 -14.15
N ILE A 256 0.58 20.95 -13.00
CA ILE A 256 0.23 22.02 -12.06
C ILE A 256 0.34 23.38 -12.75
N TYR A 257 1.49 23.68 -13.36
CA TYR A 257 1.68 24.97 -14.05
C TYR A 257 0.71 25.16 -15.22
N SER A 258 0.38 24.10 -15.96
CA SER A 258 -0.63 24.17 -17.02
C SER A 258 -2.00 24.56 -16.46
N SER A 259 -2.40 23.95 -15.35
CA SER A 259 -3.66 24.28 -14.66
C SER A 259 -3.67 25.73 -14.16
N ARG A 260 -2.57 26.20 -13.56
CA ARG A 260 -2.40 27.61 -13.15
C ARG A 260 -2.53 28.58 -14.34
N LEU A 261 -1.90 28.26 -15.46
CA LEU A 261 -1.93 29.09 -16.67
C LEU A 261 -3.29 29.12 -17.36
N ASP A 262 -3.98 27.98 -17.42
CA ASP A 262 -5.32 27.88 -17.99
C ASP A 262 -6.33 28.70 -17.17
N HIS A 263 -6.23 28.64 -15.83
CA HIS A 263 -7.05 29.47 -14.95
C HIS A 263 -6.72 30.97 -15.11
N ALA A 264 -5.43 31.32 -15.19
CA ALA A 264 -5.01 32.70 -15.43
C ALA A 264 -5.55 33.24 -16.77
N ALA A 265 -5.52 32.44 -17.84
CA ALA A 265 -6.08 32.83 -19.13
C ALA A 265 -7.58 33.09 -19.04
N HIS A 266 -8.32 32.30 -18.25
CA HIS A 266 -9.74 32.54 -18.00
C HIS A 266 -9.99 33.87 -17.26
N LEU A 267 -9.23 34.14 -16.20
CA LEU A 267 -9.33 35.39 -15.44
C LEU A 267 -8.96 36.61 -16.31
N LEU A 268 -7.92 36.52 -17.13
CA LEU A 268 -7.51 37.59 -18.04
C LEU A 268 -8.58 37.90 -19.10
N ARG A 269 -9.24 36.88 -19.65
CA ARG A 269 -10.37 37.08 -20.57
C ARG A 269 -11.54 37.76 -19.87
N ARG A 270 -11.89 37.31 -18.67
CA ARG A 270 -12.95 37.92 -17.86
C ARG A 270 -12.65 39.38 -17.54
N ARG A 271 -11.42 39.69 -17.15
CA ARG A 271 -10.92 41.05 -16.94
C ARG A 271 -11.09 41.92 -18.18
N ALA A 272 -10.70 41.42 -19.36
CA ALA A 272 -10.85 42.15 -20.62
C ALA A 272 -12.32 42.42 -20.97
N LEU A 273 -13.21 41.44 -20.78
CA LEU A 273 -14.63 41.57 -21.06
C LEU A 273 -15.34 42.57 -20.13
N LEU A 274 -14.95 42.59 -18.85
CA LEU A 274 -15.55 43.47 -17.84
C LEU A 274 -14.88 44.85 -17.74
N GLY A 275 -13.76 45.06 -18.46
CA GLY A 275 -12.99 46.30 -18.40
C GLY A 275 -12.39 46.59 -17.02
N THR A 276 -12.11 45.56 -16.21
CA THR A 276 -11.62 45.76 -14.84
C THR A 276 -10.15 46.19 -14.81
N GLY A 277 -9.82 47.08 -13.88
CA GLY A 277 -8.46 47.59 -13.65
C GLY A 277 -7.55 46.69 -12.81
N GLU A 278 -7.97 45.45 -12.52
CA GLU A 278 -7.23 44.52 -11.66
C GLU A 278 -5.77 44.36 -12.13
N PRO A 279 -4.77 44.49 -11.24
CA PRO A 279 -3.38 44.28 -11.60
C PRO A 279 -3.13 42.86 -12.12
N LEU A 280 -2.37 42.74 -13.21
CA LEU A 280 -1.99 41.41 -13.77
C LEU A 280 -1.19 40.56 -12.77
N SER A 281 -0.49 41.21 -11.84
CA SER A 281 0.21 40.56 -10.73
C SER A 281 -0.75 39.88 -9.76
N GLU A 282 -1.91 40.48 -9.46
CA GLU A 282 -2.92 39.88 -8.58
C GLU A 282 -3.52 38.62 -9.20
N ILE A 283 -3.79 38.63 -10.50
CA ILE A 283 -4.21 37.43 -11.23
C ILE A 283 -3.13 36.33 -11.15
N ALA A 284 -1.86 36.70 -11.32
CA ALA A 284 -0.76 35.72 -11.21
C ALA A 284 -0.70 35.10 -9.80
N TYR A 285 -0.82 35.91 -8.75
CA TYR A 285 -0.81 35.45 -7.36
C TYR A 285 -2.03 34.58 -7.03
N ALA A 286 -3.22 34.97 -7.49
CA ALA A 286 -4.46 34.19 -7.33
C ALA A 286 -4.39 32.81 -8.02
N CYS A 287 -3.57 32.69 -9.06
CA CYS A 287 -3.29 31.43 -9.75
C CYS A 287 -2.10 30.65 -9.15
N GLY A 288 -1.56 31.04 -8.00
CA GLY A 288 -0.49 30.28 -7.32
C GLY A 288 0.93 30.52 -7.85
N PHE A 289 1.17 31.58 -8.62
CA PHE A 289 2.53 31.99 -8.95
C PHE A 289 3.10 32.88 -7.83
N ARG A 290 4.33 32.63 -7.40
CA ARG A 290 5.01 33.48 -6.39
C ARG A 290 5.59 34.79 -6.95
N ASP A 291 5.79 34.83 -8.27
CA ASP A 291 6.44 35.94 -8.97
C ASP A 291 5.79 36.16 -10.33
N TYR A 292 5.50 37.42 -10.63
CA TYR A 292 4.93 37.84 -11.90
C TYR A 292 5.88 37.61 -13.09
N ALA A 293 7.19 37.77 -12.92
CA ALA A 293 8.13 37.57 -14.02
C ALA A 293 8.16 36.10 -14.49
N HIS A 294 8.11 35.16 -13.55
CA HIS A 294 8.00 33.73 -13.83
C HIS A 294 6.66 33.40 -14.51
N PHE A 295 5.55 33.94 -14.00
CA PHE A 295 4.24 33.83 -14.63
C PHE A 295 4.28 34.31 -16.10
N ALA A 296 4.73 35.54 -16.35
CA ALA A 296 4.73 36.14 -17.68
C ALA A 296 5.60 35.34 -18.68
N ARG A 297 6.75 34.83 -18.24
CA ARG A 297 7.60 33.94 -19.07
C ARG A 297 6.88 32.64 -19.43
N ARG A 298 6.25 31.97 -18.46
CA ARG A 298 5.52 30.72 -18.69
C ARG A 298 4.26 30.94 -19.54
N PHE A 299 3.51 32.00 -19.29
CA PHE A 299 2.32 32.36 -20.06
C PHE A 299 2.67 32.59 -21.53
N ARG A 300 3.69 33.40 -21.80
CA ARG A 300 4.16 33.64 -23.18
C ARG A 300 4.66 32.37 -23.84
N LYS A 301 5.40 31.52 -23.11
CA LYS A 301 5.85 30.22 -23.63
C LYS A 301 4.69 29.31 -24.04
N ARG A 302 3.59 29.32 -23.26
CA ARG A 302 2.42 28.45 -23.48
C ARG A 302 1.47 28.95 -24.56
N PHE A 303 1.16 30.26 -24.54
CA PHE A 303 0.12 30.86 -25.39
C PHE A 303 0.66 31.68 -26.56
N GLY A 304 1.97 31.93 -26.62
CA GLY A 304 2.62 32.68 -27.70
C GLY A 304 2.61 34.20 -27.54
N TYR A 305 1.90 34.75 -26.55
CA TYR A 305 1.76 36.19 -26.32
C TYR A 305 1.87 36.59 -24.84
N SER A 306 2.09 37.88 -24.59
CA SER A 306 2.23 38.42 -23.23
C SER A 306 0.87 38.53 -22.53
N PRO A 307 0.77 38.28 -21.21
CA PRO A 307 -0.48 38.50 -20.44
C PRO A 307 -1.07 39.90 -20.59
N ARG A 308 -0.24 40.89 -20.93
CA ARG A 308 -0.65 42.28 -21.17
C ARG A 308 -1.39 42.48 -22.49
N TRP A 309 -1.18 41.57 -23.45
CA TRP A 309 -1.83 41.58 -24.75
C TRP A 309 -2.92 40.50 -24.73
N THR A 310 -4.15 40.86 -24.40
CA THR A 310 -5.29 39.97 -24.62
C THR A 310 -5.65 40.02 -26.10
N ALA A 311 -5.54 38.88 -26.80
CA ALA A 311 -6.02 38.77 -28.18
C ALA A 311 -7.52 39.11 -28.24
N PRO A 312 -7.98 39.83 -29.28
CA PRO A 312 -9.38 40.22 -29.42
C PRO A 312 -10.33 39.02 -29.53
#